data_AF-A0A164DMV0-F1
#
_entry.id   AF-A0A164DMV0-F1
#
_cell.length_a   1.000
_cell.length_b   1.000
_cell.length_c   1.000
_cell.angle_alpha   90.00
_cell.angle_beta   90.00
_cell.angle_gamma   90.00
#
_symmetry.space_group_name_H-M   'P 1'
#
loop_
_entity.id
_entity.type
_entity.pdbx_description
1 polymer ?
#
loop_
_entity_poly.entity_id
_entity_poly.type
_entity_poly.pdbx_seq_one_letter_code
_entity_poly.pdbx_strand_id
1 'polypeptide(L)'
;GSFDPDKFGKALILFRNAPMSGGASPSQIVFSRPTRDLLPAHRRSFAPEWQQADKLLEKRARHAKDLQAQHFNCSARPLPPLAIGDNVVIQDHKTKRWSTPGVIVEVGPFRDYLVKTPAGRLFRRNRRFL
;
A
#
# COMPACT_ATOMS: atom_id res chain seq x y z
N GLY A 1 7.57 28.23 -10.14
CA GLY A 1 6.31 27.47 -10.26
C GLY A 1 5.60 27.54 -8.95
N SER A 2 4.52 28.31 -8.85
CA SER A 2 3.71 28.40 -7.63
C SER A 2 2.78 27.19 -7.53
N PHE A 3 2.47 26.76 -6.31
CA PHE A 3 1.46 25.74 -6.06
C PHE A 3 0.07 26.30 -6.42
N ASP A 4 -0.63 25.61 -7.31
CA ASP A 4 -1.99 25.97 -7.71
C ASP A 4 -2.99 25.05 -6.98
N PRO A 5 -3.71 25.57 -5.96
CA PRO A 5 -4.64 24.78 -5.16
C PRO A 5 -5.84 24.28 -5.97
N ASP A 6 -6.28 25.03 -6.98
CA ASP A 6 -7.42 24.65 -7.81
C ASP A 6 -7.04 23.49 -8.72
N LYS A 7 -5.85 23.56 -9.33
CA LYS A 7 -5.32 22.46 -10.12
C LYS A 7 -5.14 21.19 -9.27
N PHE A 8 -4.66 21.34 -8.03
CA PHE A 8 -4.53 20.23 -7.09
C PHE A 8 -5.90 19.62 -6.74
N GLY A 9 -6.88 20.44 -6.39
CA GLY A 9 -8.24 19.97 -6.07
C GLY A 9 -8.89 19.22 -7.23
N LYS A 10 -8.75 19.74 -8.45
CA LYS A 10 -9.23 19.10 -9.68
C LYS A 10 -8.56 17.73 -9.91
N ALA A 11 -7.24 17.65 -9.78
CA ALA A 11 -6.51 16.39 -9.92
C ALA A 11 -6.93 15.35 -8.87
N LEU A 12 -7.22 15.81 -7.65
CA LEU A 12 -7.62 14.94 -6.55
C LEU A 12 -9.02 14.34 -6.75
N ILE A 13 -9.96 15.11 -7.30
CA ILE A 13 -11.29 14.58 -7.69
C ILE A 13 -11.16 13.52 -8.79
N LEU A 14 -10.34 13.78 -9.82
CA LEU A 14 -10.09 12.83 -10.89
C LEU A 14 -9.48 11.52 -10.35
N PHE A 15 -8.49 11.62 -9.47
CA PHE A 15 -7.88 10.45 -8.83
C PHE A 15 -8.89 9.63 -8.01
N ARG A 16 -9.79 10.29 -7.27
CA ARG A 16 -10.85 9.60 -6.50
C ARG A 16 -11.87 8.87 -7.37
N ASN A 17 -12.07 9.32 -8.61
CA ASN A 17 -12.97 8.68 -9.57
C ASN A 17 -12.28 7.63 -10.45
N ALA A 18 -10.95 7.58 -10.46
CA ALA A 18 -10.21 6.58 -11.21
C ALA A 18 -10.44 5.18 -10.61
N PRO A 19 -10.81 4.17 -11.42
CA PRO A 19 -10.96 2.81 -10.94
C PRO A 19 -9.60 2.25 -10.51
N MET A 20 -9.58 1.54 -9.38
CA MET A 20 -8.39 0.80 -8.97
C MET A 20 -8.24 -0.47 -9.83
N SER A 21 -7.05 -1.05 -9.92
CA SER A 21 -6.76 -2.22 -10.76
C SER A 21 -7.82 -3.33 -10.61
N GLY A 22 -8.73 -3.43 -11.59
CA GLY A 22 -9.86 -4.35 -11.59
C GLY A 22 -11.02 -4.03 -10.62
N GLY A 23 -10.93 -2.98 -9.81
CA GLY A 23 -11.90 -2.67 -8.74
C GLY A 23 -12.57 -1.30 -8.85
N ALA A 24 -13.37 -1.00 -7.83
CA ALA A 24 -14.12 0.24 -7.71
C ALA A 24 -13.19 1.43 -7.50
N SER A 25 -13.61 2.61 -7.95
CA SER A 25 -12.92 3.84 -7.60
C SER A 25 -13.13 4.18 -6.12
N PRO A 26 -12.23 4.94 -5.48
CA PRO A 26 -12.43 5.41 -4.10
C PRO A 26 -13.79 6.06 -3.87
N SER A 27 -14.26 6.90 -4.80
CA SER A 27 -15.61 7.49 -4.73
C SER A 27 -16.72 6.43 -4.72
N GLN A 28 -16.60 5.40 -5.54
CA GLN A 28 -17.58 4.31 -5.58
C GLN A 28 -17.55 3.46 -4.31
N ILE A 29 -16.39 3.22 -3.71
CA ILE A 29 -16.31 2.46 -2.45
C ILE A 29 -17.03 3.19 -1.32
N VAL A 30 -16.83 4.51 -1.21
CA VAL A 30 -17.39 5.31 -0.10
C VAL A 30 -18.84 5.72 -0.35
N PHE A 31 -19.15 6.16 -1.58
CA PHE A 31 -20.45 6.75 -1.91
C PHE A 31 -21.33 5.86 -2.78
N SER A 32 -20.88 4.64 -3.11
CA SER A 32 -21.56 3.72 -4.04
C SER A 32 -21.76 4.28 -5.45
N ARG A 33 -21.16 5.44 -5.78
CA ARG A 33 -21.31 6.14 -7.05
C ARG A 33 -20.06 6.93 -7.43
N PRO A 34 -19.76 7.13 -8.72
CA PRO A 34 -18.75 8.10 -9.14
C PRO A 34 -19.22 9.52 -8.79
N THR A 35 -18.28 10.38 -8.41
CA THR A 35 -18.54 11.81 -8.18
C THR A 35 -18.47 12.55 -9.51
N ARG A 36 -19.15 13.69 -9.67
CA ARG A 36 -18.98 14.52 -10.87
C ARG A 36 -17.58 15.13 -10.89
N ASP A 37 -16.85 14.93 -11.97
CA ASP A 37 -15.52 15.51 -12.20
C ASP A 37 -15.52 16.42 -13.44
N LEU A 38 -14.31 16.78 -13.90
CA LEU A 38 -14.12 17.67 -15.05
C LEU A 38 -14.18 16.93 -16.38
N LEU A 39 -14.27 15.60 -16.38
CA LEU A 39 -14.37 14.84 -17.61
C LEU A 39 -15.83 14.85 -18.10
N PRO A 40 -16.04 14.97 -19.41
CA PRO A 40 -17.37 14.85 -19.96
C PRO A 40 -17.89 13.44 -19.71
N ALA A 41 -18.98 13.33 -18.95
CA ALA A 41 -19.65 12.08 -18.65
C ALA A 41 -21.13 12.20 -18.95
N HIS A 42 -21.71 11.12 -19.49
CA HIS A 42 -23.13 11.06 -19.77
C HIS A 42 -23.93 11.06 -18.45
N ARG A 43 -25.07 11.78 -18.39
CA ARG A 43 -25.88 11.91 -17.16
C ARG A 43 -26.28 10.56 -16.56
N ARG A 44 -26.54 9.56 -17.41
CA ARG A 44 -26.92 8.21 -16.96
C ARG A 44 -25.79 7.44 -16.27
N SER A 45 -24.52 7.82 -16.46
CA SER A 45 -23.38 7.17 -15.79
C SER A 45 -23.41 7.33 -14.26
N PHE A 46 -24.15 8.33 -13.77
CA PHE A 46 -24.34 8.58 -12.33
C PHE A 46 -25.63 7.97 -11.76
N ALA A 47 -26.46 7.33 -12.60
CA ALA A 47 -27.71 6.74 -12.16
C ALA A 47 -27.45 5.42 -11.38
N PRO A 48 -28.25 5.14 -10.33
CA PRO A 48 -28.04 3.98 -9.45
C PRO A 48 -28.19 2.64 -10.18
N GLU A 49 -29.05 2.58 -11.20
CA GLU A 49 -29.23 1.40 -12.07
C GLU A 49 -27.92 0.96 -12.74
N TRP A 50 -27.05 1.91 -13.08
CA TRP A 50 -25.76 1.67 -13.72
C TRP A 50 -24.63 1.38 -12.73
N GLN A 51 -24.91 1.42 -11.43
CA GLN A 51 -23.96 1.20 -10.34
C GLN A 51 -24.13 -0.18 -9.67
N GLN A 52 -25.07 -1.01 -10.13
CA GLN A 52 -25.42 -2.32 -9.55
C GLN A 52 -24.37 -3.43 -9.74
N ALA A 53 -23.17 -3.10 -10.21
CA ALA A 53 -22.10 -4.06 -10.48
C ALA A 53 -21.15 -4.29 -9.30
N ASP A 54 -21.50 -3.88 -8.07
CA ASP A 54 -20.59 -3.90 -6.92
C ASP A 54 -19.97 -5.28 -6.66
N LYS A 55 -20.79 -6.34 -6.68
CA LYS A 55 -20.31 -7.73 -6.54
C LYS A 55 -19.36 -8.18 -7.66
N LEU A 56 -19.60 -7.74 -8.90
CA LEU A 56 -18.71 -8.06 -10.03
C LEU A 56 -17.38 -7.33 -9.89
N LEU A 57 -17.44 -6.08 -9.44
CA LEU A 57 -16.29 -5.21 -9.24
C LEU A 57 -15.41 -5.69 -8.09
N GLU A 58 -16.01 -6.15 -7.00
CA GLU A 58 -15.30 -6.80 -5.88
C GLU A 58 -14.64 -8.11 -6.32
N LYS A 59 -15.32 -8.94 -7.12
CA LYS A 59 -14.73 -10.16 -7.70
C LYS A 59 -13.52 -9.85 -8.58
N ARG A 60 -13.62 -8.85 -9.45
CA ARG A 60 -12.51 -8.42 -10.31
C ARG A 60 -11.35 -7.83 -9.49
N ALA A 61 -11.64 -7.05 -8.45
CA ALA A 61 -10.62 -6.51 -7.55
C ALA A 61 -9.86 -7.62 -6.82
N ARG A 62 -10.57 -8.63 -6.31
CA ARG A 62 -9.95 -9.83 -5.70
C ARG A 62 -9.07 -10.55 -6.70
N HIS A 63 -9.58 -10.84 -7.89
CA HIS A 63 -8.80 -11.50 -8.94
C HIS A 63 -7.54 -10.72 -9.32
N ALA A 64 -7.64 -9.39 -9.47
CA ALA A 64 -6.48 -8.55 -9.76
C ALA A 64 -5.44 -8.59 -8.63
N LYS A 65 -5.88 -8.59 -7.38
CA LYS A 65 -5.01 -8.74 -6.20
C LYS A 65 -4.34 -10.11 -6.16
N ASP A 66 -5.07 -11.18 -6.47
CA ASP A 66 -4.55 -12.55 -6.50
C ASP A 66 -3.51 -12.71 -7.61
N LEU A 67 -3.77 -12.20 -8.81
CA LEU A 67 -2.79 -12.16 -9.90
C LEU A 67 -1.55 -11.36 -9.50
N GLN A 68 -1.72 -10.19 -8.87
CA GLN A 68 -0.59 -9.40 -8.40
C GLN A 68 0.25 -10.17 -7.37
N ALA A 69 -0.39 -10.87 -6.44
CA ALA A 69 0.28 -11.70 -5.46
C ALA A 69 1.00 -12.89 -6.12
N GLN A 70 0.37 -13.56 -7.08
CA GLN A 70 0.98 -14.64 -7.86
C GLN A 70 2.22 -14.14 -8.61
N HIS A 71 2.10 -13.09 -9.42
CA HIS A 71 3.23 -12.53 -10.16
C HIS A 71 4.39 -12.10 -9.25
N PHE A 72 4.08 -11.48 -8.11
CA PHE A 72 5.10 -11.10 -7.12
C PHE A 72 5.76 -12.34 -6.49
N ASN A 73 4.97 -13.35 -6.12
CA ASN A 73 5.46 -14.54 -5.44
C ASN A 73 6.21 -15.51 -6.37
N CYS A 74 5.94 -15.51 -7.69
CA CYS A 74 6.61 -16.37 -8.66
C CYS A 74 8.14 -16.21 -8.68
N SER A 75 8.64 -14.99 -8.47
CA SER A 75 10.09 -14.70 -8.42
C SER A 75 10.63 -14.59 -6.99
N ALA A 76 9.74 -14.49 -5.99
CA ALA A 76 10.13 -14.32 -4.61
C ALA A 76 10.49 -15.66 -3.95
N ARG A 77 11.54 -15.65 -3.13
CA ARG A 77 11.92 -16.79 -2.29
C ARG A 77 11.65 -16.47 -0.83
N PRO A 78 11.00 -17.37 -0.06
CA PRO A 78 10.80 -17.14 1.36
C PRO A 78 12.15 -17.17 2.08
N LEU A 79 12.37 -16.19 2.97
CA LEU A 79 13.55 -16.14 3.83
C LEU A 79 13.17 -16.64 5.23
N PRO A 80 13.99 -17.50 5.87
CA PRO A 80 13.69 -18.05 7.19
C PRO A 80 13.71 -16.93 8.24
N PRO A 81 12.75 -16.87 9.18
CA PRO A 81 12.67 -15.79 10.17
C PRO A 81 13.98 -15.68 10.96
N LEU A 82 14.33 -14.47 11.37
CA LEU A 82 15.49 -14.24 12.23
C LEU A 82 15.13 -14.66 13.66
N ALA A 83 16.11 -15.18 14.40
CA ALA A 83 15.94 -15.65 15.76
C ALA A 83 16.22 -14.55 16.78
N ILE A 84 15.66 -14.70 17.97
CA ILE A 84 16.01 -13.86 19.12
C ILE A 84 17.49 -14.11 19.44
N GLY A 85 18.26 -13.03 19.61
CA GLY A 85 19.71 -13.09 19.81
C GLY A 85 20.54 -12.91 18.53
N ASP A 86 19.93 -12.91 17.34
CA ASP A 86 20.67 -12.68 16.10
C ASP A 86 21.22 -11.26 16.05
N ASN A 87 22.49 -11.16 15.64
CA ASN A 87 23.15 -9.89 15.37
C ASN A 87 22.75 -9.40 13.98
N VAL A 88 22.16 -8.21 13.92
CA VAL A 88 21.70 -7.56 12.69
C VAL A 88 22.29 -6.16 12.60
N VAL A 89 22.27 -5.60 11.40
CA VAL A 89 22.63 -4.20 11.18
C VAL A 89 21.38 -3.50 10.69
N ILE A 90 21.02 -2.37 11.28
CA ILE A 90 19.86 -1.59 10.86
C ILE A 90 20.29 -0.64 9.73
N GLN A 91 19.50 -0.58 8.67
CA GLN A 91 19.69 0.39 7.59
C GLN A 91 19.29 1.80 8.04
N ASP A 92 20.19 2.76 7.88
CA ASP A 92 19.87 4.18 8.08
C ASP A 92 18.95 4.68 6.95
N HIS A 93 17.84 5.32 7.33
CA HIS A 93 16.85 5.82 6.40
C HIS A 93 17.36 6.99 5.53
N LYS A 94 18.35 7.76 6.02
CA LYS A 94 18.93 8.90 5.28
C LYS A 94 20.02 8.43 4.31
N THR A 95 21.04 7.77 4.83
CA THR A 95 22.21 7.36 4.03
C THR A 95 22.00 6.06 3.24
N LYS A 96 20.96 5.28 3.58
CA LYS A 96 20.69 3.93 3.05
C LYS A 96 21.79 2.91 3.33
N ARG A 97 22.76 3.25 4.18
CA ARG A 97 23.85 2.37 4.59
C ARG A 97 23.41 1.51 5.78
N TRP A 98 23.96 0.31 5.83
CA TRP A 98 23.87 -0.60 6.97
C TRP A 98 24.93 -0.18 7.98
N SER A 99 24.54 0.59 9.00
CA SER A 99 25.50 1.26 9.89
C SER A 99 25.25 1.00 11.38
N THR A 100 24.00 0.77 11.78
CA THR A 100 23.65 0.70 13.21
C THR A 100 23.54 -0.76 13.64
N PRO A 101 24.50 -1.33 14.38
CA PRO A 101 24.39 -2.70 14.86
C PRO A 101 23.27 -2.83 15.89
N GLY A 102 22.69 -4.02 15.98
CA GLY A 102 21.71 -4.36 17.01
C GLY A 102 21.46 -5.85 17.12
N VAL A 103 20.78 -6.25 18.17
CA VAL A 103 20.43 -7.64 18.49
C VAL A 103 18.92 -7.78 18.50
N ILE A 104 18.40 -8.84 17.90
CA ILE A 104 16.97 -9.11 17.91
C ILE A 104 16.53 -9.53 19.31
N VAL A 105 15.54 -8.85 19.85
CA VAL A 105 14.94 -9.12 21.17
C VAL A 105 13.58 -9.80 21.02
N GLU A 106 12.84 -9.49 19.95
CA GLU A 106 11.50 -10.03 19.73
C GLU A 106 11.24 -10.23 18.23
N VAL A 107 10.51 -11.30 17.90
CA VAL A 107 10.05 -11.62 16.54
C VAL A 107 8.54 -11.44 16.48
N GLY A 108 8.08 -10.47 15.70
CA GLY A 108 6.67 -10.18 15.48
C GLY A 108 6.03 -11.03 14.37
N PRO A 109 4.70 -10.97 14.21
CA PRO A 109 3.95 -11.86 13.32
C PRO A 109 4.19 -11.63 11.82
N PHE A 110 4.60 -10.42 11.39
CA PHE A 110 4.64 -10.04 9.97
C PHE A 110 6.02 -9.53 9.49
N ARG A 111 7.07 -10.36 9.64
CA ARG A 111 8.47 -9.99 9.32
C ARG A 111 8.93 -8.71 10.05
N ASP A 112 8.31 -8.43 11.18
CA ASP A 112 8.61 -7.33 12.08
C ASP A 112 9.51 -7.85 13.20
N TYR A 113 10.53 -7.10 13.58
CA TYR A 113 11.47 -7.48 14.63
C TYR A 113 11.72 -6.29 15.54
N LEU A 114 11.85 -6.55 16.83
CA LEU A 114 12.32 -5.58 17.80
C LEU A 114 13.82 -5.77 17.99
N VAL A 115 14.59 -4.72 17.74
CA VAL A 115 16.06 -4.77 17.73
C VAL A 115 16.60 -3.80 18.77
N LYS A 116 17.48 -4.28 19.65
CA LYS A 116 18.18 -3.48 20.65
C LYS A 116 19.56 -3.09 20.14
N THR A 117 19.85 -1.79 20.11
CA THR A 117 21.19 -1.30 19.78
C THR A 117 22.12 -1.42 20.99
N PRO A 118 23.45 -1.37 20.77
CA PRO A 118 24.42 -1.31 21.87
C PRO A 118 24.19 -0.14 22.83
N ALA A 119 23.65 0.98 22.32
CA ALA A 119 23.27 2.15 23.13
C ALA A 119 21.99 1.92 23.96
N GLY A 120 21.38 0.74 23.91
CA GLY A 120 20.19 0.36 24.69
C GLY A 120 18.86 0.76 24.05
N ARG A 121 18.86 1.40 22.88
CA ARG A 121 17.62 1.83 22.20
C ARG A 121 16.97 0.66 21.48
N LEU A 122 15.65 0.56 21.60
CA LEU A 122 14.84 -0.42 20.88
C LEU A 122 14.27 0.18 19.59
N PHE A 123 14.33 -0.58 18.50
CA PHE A 123 13.75 -0.23 17.21
C PHE A 123 12.87 -1.36 16.70
N ARG A 124 11.67 -1.02 16.23
CA ARG A 124 10.85 -1.95 15.46
C ARG A 124 11.20 -1.79 13.97
N ARG A 125 11.64 -2.87 13.33
CA ARG A 125 12.07 -2.88 11.92
C ARG A 125 11.56 -4.10 11.19
N ASN A 126 11.24 -3.91 9.92
CA ASN A 126 10.96 -5.02 9.01
C ASN A 126 12.26 -5.69 8.60
N ARG A 127 12.25 -6.99 8.32
CA ARG A 127 13.41 -7.75 7.80
C ARG A 127 14.12 -7.05 6.64
N ARG A 128 13.40 -6.32 5.79
CA ARG A 128 14.00 -5.58 4.66
C ARG A 128 15.03 -4.52 5.10
N PHE A 129 14.95 -4.07 6.34
CA PHE A 129 15.78 -3.01 6.92
C PHE A 129 16.68 -3.51 8.06
N LEU A 130 16.86 -4.83 8.16
CA LEU A 130 17.77 -5.55 9.06
C LEU A 130 18.71 -6.46 8.27
#